data_AF-L7U4B4-F1
#
_entry.id   AF-L7U4B4-F1
#
_cell.length_a   1.000
_cell.length_b   1.000
_cell.length_c   1.000
_cell.angle_alpha   90.00
_cell.angle_beta   90.00
_cell.angle_gamma   90.00
#
_symmetry.space_group_name_H-M   'P 1'
#
loop_
_entity.id
_entity.type
_entity.pdbx_description
1 polymer ?
#
loop_
_entity_poly.entity_id
_entity_poly.type
_entity_poly.pdbx_seq_one_letter_code
_entity_poly.pdbx_strand_id
1 'polypeptide(L)'
;MRSLCLRCYRPESACYCSQLPPRLDTRTRVVFLQHPRERRVAIGTARMAHLALANSELHQGVDFTGHARLEELAARPESVAVLFPGEEAISVEQARMRPPETLIVVDGTWPQAKKVVSRNPVLAGLPRIGFVPRRPSNYRIRAEPADHCVSTIEAVVEILGLLEGEPERFDTMLRAFEYMVDTQLGRQSTRTSPNRRRIHYGPWRPPLELRELAEGFENLVVFYGEANAHPTGADIPAELVHVVASRPASGERFEAVIAPEQPLARSTPLHVELSEDVLRAGEPRSEALARFERFLRPSDELAVWTSFALDLLWEGGVSRRPARNVRLATARALEGKAGSVEHAMALLSGPEVPLWAPGRAGVRIRALESVLRVLVDRGNAREPMKRVKQPEVVQG
;
A
#
# COMPACT_ATOMS: atom_id res chain seq x y z
N MET A 1 5.35 25.84 -9.83
CA MET A 1 5.68 24.92 -8.71
C MET A 1 6.15 25.79 -7.55
N ARG A 2 5.72 25.56 -6.29
CA ARG A 2 6.16 26.40 -5.14
C ARG A 2 7.49 25.86 -4.60
N SER A 3 8.46 26.73 -4.29
CA SER A 3 9.70 26.36 -3.60
C SER A 3 9.38 25.81 -2.20
N LEU A 4 10.06 24.73 -1.81
CA LEU A 4 9.87 24.06 -0.53
C LEU A 4 11.14 24.19 0.31
N CYS A 5 10.99 24.48 1.61
CA CYS A 5 12.08 24.42 2.57
C CYS A 5 12.57 22.97 2.70
N LEU A 6 13.87 22.73 2.50
CA LEU A 6 14.45 21.38 2.59
C LEU A 6 14.50 20.83 4.04
N ARG A 7 14.29 21.68 5.06
CA ARG A 7 14.25 21.25 6.46
C ARG A 7 12.85 20.82 6.90
N CYS A 8 11.85 21.68 6.81
CA CYS A 8 10.47 21.35 7.22
C CYS A 8 9.55 20.84 6.09
N TYR A 9 9.98 20.89 4.83
CA TYR A 9 9.19 20.53 3.64
C TYR A 9 7.93 21.37 3.40
N ARG A 10 7.79 22.50 4.10
CA ARG A 10 6.74 23.51 3.85
C ARG A 10 7.13 24.42 2.68
N PRO A 11 6.15 25.02 1.96
CA PRO A 11 6.43 26.15 1.09
C PRO A 11 7.21 27.23 1.83
N GLU A 12 8.21 27.84 1.19
CA GLU A 12 9.08 28.84 1.84
C GLU A 12 8.28 29.96 2.51
N SER A 13 7.24 30.47 1.85
CA SER A 13 6.32 31.49 2.39
C SER A 13 5.61 31.12 3.70
N ALA A 14 5.67 29.85 4.11
CA ALA A 14 4.95 29.31 5.25
C ALA A 14 5.86 28.39 6.10
N CYS A 15 7.18 28.52 5.94
CA CYS A 15 8.21 27.80 6.68
C CYS A 15 8.19 28.24 8.16
N TYR A 16 8.29 27.27 9.09
CA TYR A 16 8.38 27.54 10.53
C TYR A 16 9.79 27.35 11.09
N CYS A 17 10.79 27.02 10.25
CA CYS A 17 12.11 26.63 10.75
C CYS A 17 12.84 27.72 11.54
N SER A 18 12.57 28.99 11.28
CA SER A 18 13.14 30.12 12.04
C SER A 18 12.56 30.24 13.44
N GLN A 19 11.42 29.61 13.71
CA GLN A 19 10.73 29.61 14.99
C GLN A 19 11.07 28.38 15.84
N LEU A 20 11.80 27.41 15.28
CA LEU A 20 12.30 26.28 16.04
C LEU A 20 13.39 26.76 17.01
N PRO A 21 13.43 26.25 18.26
CA PRO A 21 14.55 26.52 19.14
C PRO A 21 15.84 25.89 18.57
N PRO A 22 17.02 26.26 19.09
CA PRO A 22 18.18 25.38 19.04
C PRO A 22 17.77 23.97 19.46
N ARG A 23 18.35 22.94 18.83
CA ARG A 23 17.98 21.55 19.14
C ARG A 23 18.17 21.31 20.64
N LEU A 24 17.10 20.90 21.31
CA LEU A 24 17.10 20.61 22.73
C LEU A 24 17.65 19.20 22.95
N ASP A 25 18.61 19.07 23.84
CA ASP A 25 19.00 17.76 24.36
C ASP A 25 17.88 17.19 25.23
N THR A 26 17.77 15.86 25.28
CA THR A 26 16.82 15.14 26.14
C THR A 26 17.51 13.95 26.76
N ARG A 27 17.20 13.68 28.04
CA ARG A 27 17.59 12.44 28.71
C ARG A 27 16.84 11.25 28.12
N THR A 28 15.56 11.45 27.81
CA THR A 28 14.74 10.44 27.13
C THR A 28 14.85 10.62 25.62
N ARG A 29 15.31 9.57 24.92
CA ARG A 29 15.31 9.52 23.45
C ARG A 29 13.87 9.44 22.95
N VAL A 30 13.54 10.18 21.90
CA VAL A 30 12.20 10.12 21.29
C VAL A 30 12.24 9.43 19.93
N VAL A 31 11.48 8.36 19.76
CA VAL A 31 11.36 7.63 18.50
C VAL A 31 9.95 7.79 17.94
N PHE A 32 9.82 8.55 16.86
CA PHE A 32 8.54 8.79 16.20
C PHE A 32 8.23 7.69 15.20
N LEU A 33 7.04 7.07 15.31
CA LEU A 33 6.48 6.17 14.31
C LEU A 33 5.35 6.88 13.59
N GLN A 34 5.66 7.46 12.43
CA GLN A 34 4.71 8.25 11.67
C GLN A 34 3.99 7.42 10.61
N HIS A 35 2.66 7.47 10.63
CA HIS A 35 1.84 6.86 9.59
C HIS A 35 2.12 7.55 8.23
N PRO A 36 2.31 6.81 7.10
CA PRO A 36 2.73 7.39 5.82
C PRO A 36 1.79 8.47 5.24
N ARG A 37 0.51 8.46 5.65
CA ARG A 37 -0.48 9.48 5.24
C ARG A 37 -0.22 10.85 5.89
N GLU A 38 0.35 10.90 7.09
CA GLU A 38 0.65 12.19 7.74
C GLU A 38 1.92 12.85 7.20
N ARG A 39 2.84 12.09 6.56
CA ARG A 39 4.12 12.60 6.02
C ARG A 39 3.98 13.87 5.17
N ARG A 40 2.94 13.92 4.33
CA ARG A 40 2.69 15.02 3.38
C ARG A 40 1.62 15.99 3.88
N VAL A 41 1.10 15.79 5.09
CA VAL A 41 0.16 16.73 5.69
C VAL A 41 0.92 18.01 5.99
N ALA A 42 0.51 19.09 5.33
CA ALA A 42 1.20 20.38 5.40
C ALA A 42 1.24 21.01 6.81
N ILE A 43 0.51 20.43 7.77
CA ILE A 43 0.39 20.87 9.16
C ILE A 43 0.78 19.77 10.17
N GLY A 44 1.45 18.69 9.73
CA GLY A 44 1.88 17.60 10.62
C GLY A 44 2.93 18.04 11.65
N THR A 45 2.78 17.59 12.90
CA THR A 45 3.57 18.10 14.04
C THR A 45 4.70 17.18 14.51
N ALA A 46 4.70 15.89 14.16
CA ALA A 46 5.81 14.98 14.50
C ALA A 46 7.17 15.42 13.93
N ARG A 47 7.19 15.84 12.66
CA ARG A 47 8.42 16.36 12.04
C ARG A 47 8.90 17.62 12.74
N MET A 48 7.98 18.48 13.19
CA MET A 48 8.32 19.69 13.94
C MET A 48 8.99 19.34 15.27
N ALA A 49 8.41 18.40 16.03
CA ALA A 49 9.00 17.89 17.26
C ALA A 49 10.39 17.27 17.02
N HIS A 50 10.53 16.39 16.03
CA HIS A 50 11.82 15.78 15.66
C HIS A 50 12.90 16.82 15.29
N LEU A 51 12.53 17.90 14.59
CA LEU A 51 13.47 18.96 14.21
C LEU A 51 13.91 19.85 15.39
N ALA A 52 13.16 19.84 16.49
CA ALA A 52 13.45 20.58 17.71
C ALA A 52 14.27 19.78 18.73
N LEU A 53 14.34 18.45 18.60
CA LEU A 53 15.07 17.57 19.52
C LEU A 53 16.40 17.10 18.92
N ALA A 54 17.46 17.06 19.73
CA ALA A 54 18.76 16.50 19.35
C ALA A 54 18.72 14.96 19.36
N ASN A 55 18.15 14.38 20.42
CA ASN A 55 18.11 12.94 20.64
C ASN A 55 16.75 12.34 20.18
N SER A 56 16.49 12.39 18.87
CA SER A 56 15.26 11.82 18.32
C SER A 56 15.42 11.15 16.95
N GLU A 57 14.55 10.18 16.66
CA GLU A 57 14.46 9.43 15.40
C GLU A 57 13.05 9.53 14.83
N LEU A 58 12.92 9.51 13.49
CA LEU A 58 11.62 9.54 12.80
C LEU A 58 11.53 8.44 11.76
N HIS A 59 10.75 7.41 12.04
CA HIS A 59 10.50 6.27 11.16
C HIS A 59 9.08 6.34 10.58
N GLN A 60 8.93 5.89 9.34
CA GLN A 60 7.65 5.97 8.63
C GLN A 60 7.18 4.58 8.24
N GLY A 61 5.93 4.25 8.57
CA GLY A 61 5.41 2.90 8.34
C GLY A 61 4.05 2.66 8.97
N VAL A 62 3.45 1.54 8.58
CA VAL A 62 2.23 1.00 9.22
C VAL A 62 2.54 -0.33 9.90
N ASP A 63 3.42 -1.11 9.30
CA ASP A 63 3.95 -2.38 9.79
C ASP A 63 5.47 -2.26 9.82
N PHE A 64 6.05 -2.54 10.98
CA PHE A 64 7.47 -2.47 11.32
C PHE A 64 7.98 -3.87 11.73
N THR A 65 7.28 -4.94 11.33
CA THR A 65 7.79 -6.31 11.47
C THR A 65 9.11 -6.45 10.70
N GLY A 66 10.16 -6.98 11.34
CA GLY A 66 11.51 -7.04 10.74
C GLY A 66 12.29 -5.72 10.82
N HIS A 67 11.75 -4.68 11.46
CA HIS A 67 12.45 -3.39 11.58
C HIS A 67 13.49 -3.47 12.70
N ALA A 68 14.75 -3.69 12.33
CA ALA A 68 15.87 -3.94 13.25
C ALA A 68 15.92 -2.99 14.47
N ARG A 69 15.72 -1.68 14.25
CA ARG A 69 15.73 -0.69 15.33
C ARG A 69 14.57 -0.86 16.33
N LEU A 70 13.40 -1.28 15.86
CA LEU A 70 12.24 -1.48 16.73
C LEU A 70 12.36 -2.79 17.50
N GLU A 71 12.93 -3.82 16.87
CA GLU A 71 13.24 -5.08 17.53
C GLU A 71 14.29 -4.90 18.63
N GLU A 72 15.34 -4.10 18.39
CA GLU A 72 16.35 -3.73 19.39
C GLU A 72 15.73 -2.99 20.59
N LEU A 73 14.78 -2.09 20.34
CA LEU A 73 14.06 -1.37 21.40
C LEU A 73 13.11 -2.31 22.16
N ALA A 74 12.39 -3.19 21.45
CA ALA A 74 11.47 -4.14 22.05
C ALA A 74 12.17 -5.20 22.92
N ALA A 75 13.45 -5.46 22.67
CA ALA A 75 14.28 -6.35 23.49
C ALA A 75 14.66 -5.78 24.88
N ARG A 76 14.35 -4.50 25.15
CA ARG A 76 14.63 -3.81 26.42
C ARG A 76 13.37 -3.15 27.02
N PRO A 77 12.30 -3.93 27.27
CA PRO A 77 10.99 -3.40 27.69
C PRO A 77 11.02 -2.59 29.00
N GLU A 78 12.06 -2.76 29.80
CA GLU A 78 12.30 -2.04 31.04
C GLU A 78 12.89 -0.62 30.86
N SER A 79 13.36 -0.30 29.65
CA SER A 79 13.97 0.98 29.28
C SER A 79 13.20 1.73 28.20
N VAL A 80 12.15 1.10 27.64
CA VAL A 80 11.38 1.64 26.51
C VAL A 80 9.91 1.72 26.90
N ALA A 81 9.26 2.83 26.56
CA ALA A 81 7.82 2.99 26.73
C ALA A 81 7.16 3.53 25.45
N VAL A 82 5.87 3.28 25.28
CA VAL A 82 5.06 3.80 24.17
C VAL A 82 4.13 4.88 24.70
N LEU A 83 4.21 6.08 24.14
CA LEU A 83 3.24 7.15 24.40
C LEU A 83 1.95 6.85 23.65
N PHE A 84 1.01 6.20 24.34
CA PHE A 84 -0.29 5.84 23.78
C PHE A 84 -1.29 5.56 24.91
N PRO A 85 -2.48 6.15 24.90
CA PRO A 85 -3.47 5.91 25.95
C PRO A 85 -4.04 4.48 25.85
N GLY A 86 -4.42 3.93 27.00
CA GLY A 86 -5.09 2.62 27.11
C GLY A 86 -5.39 2.29 28.56
N GLU A 87 -6.25 1.30 28.79
CA GLU A 87 -6.63 0.86 30.15
C GLU A 87 -5.43 0.35 30.96
N GLU A 88 -4.45 -0.25 30.29
CA GLU A 88 -3.20 -0.75 30.88
C GLU A 88 -2.06 0.27 30.85
N ALA A 89 -2.34 1.53 30.50
CA ALA A 89 -1.29 2.56 30.48
C ALA A 89 -0.89 2.93 31.91
N ILE A 90 0.41 2.92 32.18
CA ILE A 90 0.97 3.37 33.45
C ILE A 90 0.84 4.90 33.56
N SER A 91 0.71 5.37 34.80
CA SER A 91 0.66 6.80 35.07
C SER A 91 2.03 7.44 34.86
N VAL A 92 2.03 8.75 34.66
CA VAL A 92 3.27 9.52 34.53
C VAL A 92 4.09 9.46 35.82
N GLU A 93 3.45 9.46 36.98
CA GLU A 93 4.12 9.33 38.29
C GLU A 93 4.86 8.00 38.38
N GLN A 94 4.24 6.90 37.93
CA GLN A 94 4.90 5.60 37.85
C GLN A 94 6.08 5.62 36.88
N ALA A 95 5.90 6.23 35.71
CA ALA A 95 6.98 6.38 34.73
C ALA A 95 8.14 7.22 35.27
N ARG A 96 7.90 8.24 36.10
CA ARG A 96 8.96 9.07 36.71
C ARG A 96 9.80 8.33 37.74
N MET A 97 9.24 7.32 38.42
CA MET A 97 9.99 6.49 39.35
C MET A 97 11.04 5.64 38.62
N ARG A 98 10.77 5.27 37.36
CA ARG A 98 11.70 4.58 36.48
C ARG A 98 11.59 5.12 35.05
N PRO A 99 12.19 6.29 34.75
CA PRO A 99 12.02 6.95 33.47
C PRO A 99 12.53 6.07 32.32
N PRO A 100 11.78 5.97 31.21
CA PRO A 100 12.28 5.25 30.05
C PRO A 100 13.47 5.99 29.43
N GLU A 101 14.48 5.23 29.02
CA GLU A 101 15.56 5.75 28.18
C GLU A 101 15.04 6.13 26.79
N THR A 102 14.03 5.42 26.29
CA THR A 102 13.41 5.69 24.98
C THR A 102 11.88 5.73 25.07
N LEU A 103 11.30 6.82 24.56
CA LEU A 103 9.86 6.98 24.38
C LEU A 103 9.49 6.87 22.91
N ILE A 104 8.69 5.86 22.58
CA ILE A 104 8.10 5.67 21.26
C ILE A 104 6.82 6.50 21.16
N VAL A 105 6.75 7.40 20.18
CA VAL A 105 5.59 8.28 19.94
C VAL A 105 4.96 7.93 18.61
N VAL A 106 3.69 7.54 18.63
CA VAL A 106 2.94 7.16 17.42
C VAL A 106 2.24 8.39 16.83
N ASP A 107 2.55 8.75 15.59
CA ASP A 107 1.98 9.91 14.90
C ASP A 107 0.99 9.50 13.79
N GLY A 108 -0.22 10.03 13.87
CA GLY A 108 -1.34 9.68 13.01
C GLY A 108 -2.64 10.35 13.46
N THR A 109 -3.67 10.37 12.61
CA THR A 109 -5.04 10.50 13.17
C THR A 109 -5.32 9.34 14.11
N TRP A 110 -6.27 9.47 15.04
CA TRP A 110 -6.63 8.40 15.98
C TRP A 110 -6.82 7.01 15.33
N PRO A 111 -7.56 6.84 14.22
CA PRO A 111 -7.63 5.56 13.53
C PRO A 111 -6.29 5.08 12.94
N GLN A 112 -5.45 6.01 12.47
CA GLN A 112 -4.12 5.68 11.92
C GLN A 112 -3.16 5.25 13.03
N ALA A 113 -3.10 6.00 14.14
CA ALA A 113 -2.25 5.68 15.28
C ALA A 113 -2.65 4.34 15.91
N LYS A 114 -3.96 4.10 16.12
CA LYS A 114 -4.49 2.79 16.54
C LYS A 114 -4.06 1.67 15.60
N LYS A 115 -4.09 1.92 14.29
CA LYS A 115 -3.65 0.94 13.28
C LYS A 115 -2.15 0.66 13.35
N VAL A 116 -1.31 1.66 13.57
CA VAL A 116 0.14 1.45 13.78
C VAL A 116 0.33 0.60 15.03
N VAL A 117 -0.29 0.96 16.17
CA VAL A 117 -0.17 0.17 17.40
C VAL A 117 -0.66 -1.27 17.19
N SER A 118 -1.83 -1.48 16.58
CA SER A 118 -2.41 -2.82 16.41
C SER A 118 -1.66 -3.71 15.43
N ARG A 119 -0.91 -3.13 14.47
CA ARG A 119 -0.18 -3.87 13.43
C ARG A 119 1.21 -4.29 13.86
N ASN A 120 1.71 -3.80 14.99
CA ASN A 120 3.07 -4.00 15.44
C ASN A 120 3.07 -4.73 16.78
N PRO A 121 3.11 -6.07 16.79
CA PRO A 121 3.13 -6.87 18.02
C PRO A 121 4.26 -6.48 18.98
N VAL A 122 5.40 -6.02 18.44
CA VAL A 122 6.54 -5.50 19.20
C VAL A 122 6.17 -4.32 20.12
N LEU A 123 5.14 -3.54 19.79
CA LEU A 123 4.64 -2.44 20.63
C LEU A 123 3.67 -2.90 21.71
N ALA A 124 3.06 -4.08 21.57
CA ALA A 124 2.12 -4.63 22.54
C ALA A 124 2.83 -5.10 23.82
N GLY A 125 4.08 -5.57 23.71
CA GLY A 125 4.89 -6.00 24.85
C GLY A 125 5.59 -4.87 25.62
N LEU A 126 5.43 -3.61 25.19
CA LEU A 126 6.07 -2.46 25.82
C LEU A 126 5.09 -1.73 26.76
N PRO A 127 5.57 -1.19 27.90
CA PRO A 127 4.73 -0.39 28.78
C PRO A 127 4.21 0.85 28.05
N ARG A 128 2.93 1.16 28.25
CA ARG A 128 2.28 2.33 27.68
C ARG A 128 2.21 3.44 28.70
N ILE A 129 2.51 4.67 28.31
CA ILE A 129 2.31 5.84 29.16
C ILE A 129 1.16 6.65 28.61
N GLY A 130 0.20 6.92 29.47
CA GLY A 130 -0.90 7.86 29.23
C GLY A 130 -0.76 9.06 30.17
N PHE A 131 -1.19 10.22 29.72
CA PHE A 131 -1.22 11.41 30.57
C PHE A 131 -2.44 12.27 30.23
N VAL A 132 -2.80 13.14 31.17
CA VAL A 132 -3.80 14.19 30.95
C VAL A 132 -3.03 15.48 30.70
N PRO A 133 -3.22 16.16 29.54
CA PRO A 133 -2.49 17.38 29.24
C PRO A 133 -2.86 18.51 30.19
N ARG A 134 -1.90 19.37 30.53
CA ARG A 134 -2.10 20.53 31.43
C ARG A 134 -3.14 21.52 30.88
N ARG A 135 -3.31 21.58 29.56
CA ARG A 135 -4.20 22.50 28.85
C ARG A 135 -4.80 21.81 27.61
N PRO A 136 -5.99 22.21 27.16
CA PRO A 136 -6.52 21.77 25.87
C PRO A 136 -5.58 22.14 24.72
N SER A 137 -5.66 21.40 23.61
CA SER A 137 -4.81 21.65 22.43
C SER A 137 -5.02 23.05 21.85
N ASN A 138 -3.92 23.72 21.51
CA ASN A 138 -3.94 24.96 20.75
C ASN A 138 -3.98 24.70 19.23
N TYR A 139 -4.28 23.47 18.78
CA TYR A 139 -4.35 23.11 17.36
C TYR A 139 -5.62 23.60 16.65
N ARG A 140 -5.92 24.90 16.74
CA ARG A 140 -7.15 25.57 16.28
C ARG A 140 -7.52 25.37 14.79
N ILE A 141 -6.62 24.78 14.00
CA ILE A 141 -6.80 24.50 12.57
C ILE A 141 -7.14 23.03 12.26
N ARG A 142 -7.17 22.15 13.27
CA ARG A 142 -7.58 20.74 13.17
C ARG A 142 -8.52 20.43 14.33
N ALA A 143 -9.63 19.74 14.05
CA ALA A 143 -10.54 19.32 15.11
C ALA A 143 -9.96 18.10 15.85
N GLU A 144 -9.86 18.21 17.17
CA GLU A 144 -9.48 17.11 18.05
C GLU A 144 -10.74 16.38 18.57
N PRO A 145 -10.71 15.05 18.80
CA PRO A 145 -11.92 14.32 19.18
C PRO A 145 -12.43 14.59 20.60
N ALA A 146 -11.56 15.08 21.48
CA ALA A 146 -11.88 15.39 22.87
C ALA A 146 -10.84 16.38 23.43
N ASP A 147 -11.17 17.08 24.52
CA ASP A 147 -10.32 18.13 25.11
C ASP A 147 -8.96 17.63 25.62
N HIS A 148 -8.86 16.33 25.94
CA HIS A 148 -7.62 15.68 26.36
C HIS A 148 -6.75 15.18 25.18
N CYS A 149 -7.23 15.32 23.95
CA CYS A 149 -6.46 15.00 22.75
C CYS A 149 -5.62 16.21 22.34
N VAL A 150 -4.31 16.05 22.27
CA VAL A 150 -3.36 17.08 21.85
C VAL A 150 -2.57 16.63 20.63
N SER A 151 -2.00 17.59 19.90
CA SER A 151 -1.15 17.28 18.75
C SER A 151 0.14 16.58 19.18
N THR A 152 0.82 15.90 18.24
CA THR A 152 2.05 15.14 18.55
C THR A 152 3.15 15.98 19.19
N ILE A 153 3.32 17.24 18.79
CA ILE A 153 4.32 18.12 19.42
C ILE A 153 3.91 18.53 20.84
N GLU A 154 2.64 18.84 21.07
CA GLU A 154 2.13 19.14 22.41
C GLU A 154 2.28 17.92 23.32
N ALA A 155 1.98 16.72 22.81
CA ALA A 155 2.15 15.48 23.55
C ALA A 155 3.61 15.24 23.98
N VAL A 156 4.57 15.50 23.08
CA VAL A 156 6.00 15.38 23.35
C VAL A 156 6.46 16.42 24.37
N VAL A 157 6.01 17.68 24.26
CA VAL A 157 6.36 18.75 25.20
C VAL A 157 5.88 18.42 26.61
N GLU A 158 4.62 18.02 26.73
CA GLU A 158 4.01 17.65 28.01
C GLU A 158 4.73 16.45 28.64
N ILE A 159 4.90 15.35 27.89
CA ILE A 159 5.48 14.13 28.46
C ILE A 159 6.96 14.28 28.82
N LEU A 160 7.76 14.98 28.00
CA LEU A 160 9.17 15.23 28.32
C LEU A 160 9.29 16.18 29.51
N GLY A 161 8.45 17.21 29.59
CA GLY A 161 8.41 18.11 30.75
C GLY A 161 8.09 17.36 32.03
N LEU A 162 7.14 16.43 31.98
CA LEU A 162 6.77 15.61 33.12
C LEU A 162 7.85 14.58 33.49
N LEU A 163 8.45 13.88 32.52
CA LEU A 163 9.48 12.87 32.77
C LEU A 163 10.80 13.51 33.23
N GLU A 164 11.20 14.63 32.62
CA GLU A 164 12.47 15.27 32.89
C GLU A 164 12.42 16.34 33.98
N GLY A 165 11.22 16.76 34.42
CA GLY A 165 11.06 17.72 35.52
C GLY A 165 11.40 19.17 35.17
N GLU A 166 11.50 19.49 33.88
CA GLU A 166 11.78 20.84 33.36
C GLU A 166 10.74 21.25 32.30
N PRO A 167 9.45 21.39 32.64
CA PRO A 167 8.39 21.60 31.65
C PRO A 167 8.59 22.87 30.81
N GLU A 168 9.06 23.97 31.40
CA GLU A 168 9.25 25.26 30.73
C GLU A 168 10.32 25.20 29.63
N ARG A 169 11.28 24.27 29.74
CA ARG A 169 12.32 24.05 28.74
C ARG A 169 11.72 23.63 27.40
N PHE A 170 10.76 22.70 27.45
CA PHE A 170 10.14 22.13 26.26
C PHE A 170 9.04 23.02 25.67
N ASP A 171 8.44 23.92 26.46
CA ASP A 171 7.44 24.88 25.97
C ASP A 171 8.00 25.74 24.81
N THR A 172 9.32 25.94 24.72
CA THR A 172 9.96 26.63 23.59
C THR A 172 9.73 25.96 22.23
N MET A 173 9.47 24.65 22.20
CA MET A 173 9.12 23.89 20.98
C MET A 173 7.76 24.32 20.42
N LEU A 174 6.85 24.80 21.26
CA LEU A 174 5.50 25.21 20.85
C LEU A 174 5.49 26.50 20.04
N ARG A 175 6.56 27.32 20.08
CA ARG A 175 6.64 28.56 19.27
C ARG A 175 6.48 28.30 17.78
N ALA A 176 7.12 27.25 17.25
CA ALA A 176 7.00 26.87 15.85
C ALA A 176 5.59 26.34 15.51
N PHE A 177 4.95 25.68 16.47
CA PHE A 177 3.60 25.16 16.35
C PHE A 177 2.57 26.30 16.33
N GLU A 178 2.65 27.22 17.28
CA GLU A 178 1.83 28.42 17.38
C GLU A 178 1.97 29.27 16.12
N TYR A 179 3.20 29.55 15.68
CA TYR A 179 3.45 30.25 14.43
C TYR A 179 2.79 29.57 13.23
N MET A 180 2.86 28.25 13.13
CA MET A 180 2.21 27.49 12.06
C MET A 180 0.68 27.63 12.11
N VAL A 181 0.09 27.52 13.31
CA VAL A 181 -1.36 27.67 13.54
C VAL A 181 -1.80 29.09 13.16
N ASP A 182 -1.13 30.12 13.66
CA ASP A 182 -1.45 31.52 13.40
C ASP A 182 -1.25 31.89 11.93
N THR A 183 -0.17 31.41 11.30
CA THR A 183 0.05 31.60 9.85
C THR A 183 -1.08 30.98 9.04
N GLN A 184 -1.60 29.82 9.46
CA GLN A 184 -2.69 29.15 8.77
C GLN A 184 -4.02 29.87 8.99
N LEU A 185 -4.32 30.33 10.21
CA LEU A 185 -5.50 31.13 10.52
C LEU A 185 -5.49 32.48 9.78
N GLY A 186 -4.36 33.18 9.76
CA GLY A 186 -4.19 34.43 9.01
C GLY A 186 -4.38 34.25 7.50
N ARG A 187 -3.94 33.11 6.95
CA ARG A 187 -4.20 32.75 5.54
C ARG A 187 -5.65 32.34 5.28
N GLN A 188 -6.35 31.81 6.29
CA GLN A 188 -7.78 31.50 6.19
C GLN A 188 -8.63 32.77 6.26
N SER A 189 -8.27 33.74 7.12
CA SER A 189 -9.00 35.00 7.29
C SER A 189 -8.83 35.96 6.10
N THR A 190 -7.65 35.99 5.49
CA THR A 190 -7.37 36.78 4.26
C THR A 190 -7.83 36.10 2.98
N ARG A 191 -8.44 34.90 3.08
CA ARG A 191 -8.87 34.10 1.95
C ARG A 191 -10.21 34.61 1.41
N THR A 192 -10.16 35.36 0.32
CA THR A 192 -11.36 35.83 -0.39
C THR A 192 -12.05 34.72 -1.21
N SER A 193 -11.37 33.60 -1.44
CA SER A 193 -11.91 32.46 -2.20
C SER A 193 -12.49 31.38 -1.27
N PRO A 194 -13.59 30.70 -1.62
CA PRO A 194 -14.18 29.64 -0.78
C PRO A 194 -13.24 28.45 -0.59
N ASN A 195 -13.46 27.67 0.48
CA ASN A 195 -12.58 26.58 0.90
C ASN A 195 -12.61 25.48 -0.18
N ARG A 196 -11.58 25.43 -1.04
CA ARG A 196 -11.41 24.28 -1.93
C ARG A 196 -10.94 23.10 -1.07
N ARG A 197 -11.87 22.40 -0.42
CA ARG A 197 -11.78 20.94 -0.52
C ARG A 197 -11.76 20.69 -2.03
N ARG A 198 -10.75 20.00 -2.54
CA ARG A 198 -10.91 19.36 -3.85
C ARG A 198 -11.92 18.22 -3.65
N ILE A 199 -13.17 18.56 -3.37
CA ILE A 199 -14.29 17.74 -3.81
C ILE A 199 -14.21 17.92 -5.30
N HIS A 200 -13.79 16.87 -6.00
CA HIS A 200 -14.03 16.83 -7.43
C HIS A 200 -15.55 16.87 -7.57
N TYR A 201 -16.11 18.04 -7.87
CA TYR A 201 -17.41 18.18 -8.54
C TYR A 201 -17.26 17.88 -10.04
N GLY A 202 -16.20 17.16 -10.42
CA GLY A 202 -16.19 16.48 -11.69
C GLY A 202 -17.18 15.33 -11.62
N PRO A 203 -17.75 14.91 -12.76
CA PRO A 203 -18.51 13.67 -12.81
C PRO A 203 -17.65 12.56 -12.17
N TRP A 204 -18.30 11.67 -11.41
CA TRP A 204 -17.63 10.48 -10.91
C TRP A 204 -16.95 9.76 -12.08
N ARG A 205 -15.74 9.25 -11.85
CA ARG A 205 -15.02 8.43 -12.83
C ARG A 205 -14.56 7.14 -12.18
N PRO A 206 -14.56 6.03 -12.92
CA PRO A 206 -13.98 4.79 -12.43
C PRO A 206 -12.48 4.94 -12.08
N PRO A 207 -11.94 4.06 -11.21
CA PRO A 207 -10.51 4.02 -10.93
C PRO A 207 -9.67 3.94 -12.21
N LEU A 208 -8.46 4.50 -12.18
CA LEU A 208 -7.60 4.61 -13.36
C LEU A 208 -7.34 3.24 -13.99
N GLU A 209 -7.11 2.21 -13.18
CA GLU A 209 -6.82 0.85 -13.65
C GLU A 209 -7.98 0.25 -14.45
N LEU A 210 -9.23 0.62 -14.13
CA LEU A 210 -10.40 0.17 -14.89
C LEU A 210 -10.58 0.99 -16.17
N ARG A 211 -10.32 2.31 -16.10
CA ARG A 211 -10.40 3.20 -17.26
C ARG A 211 -9.36 2.87 -18.31
N GLU A 212 -8.12 2.57 -17.91
CA GLU A 212 -7.06 2.18 -18.84
C GLU A 212 -7.39 0.87 -19.58
N LEU A 213 -8.03 -0.09 -18.90
CA LEU A 213 -8.51 -1.31 -19.55
C LEU A 213 -9.63 -1.01 -20.56
N ALA A 214 -10.54 -0.10 -20.23
CA ALA A 214 -11.64 0.29 -21.10
C ALA A 214 -11.17 1.10 -22.31
N GLU A 215 -10.31 2.10 -22.09
CA GLU A 215 -9.73 2.97 -23.13
C GLU A 215 -8.86 2.16 -24.11
N GLY A 216 -8.18 1.12 -23.64
CA GLY A 216 -7.31 0.26 -24.45
C GLY A 216 -7.96 -1.02 -24.99
N PHE A 217 -9.25 -1.26 -24.74
CA PHE A 217 -9.88 -2.59 -24.92
C PHE A 217 -9.66 -3.24 -26.29
N GLU A 218 -9.74 -2.46 -27.37
CA GLU A 218 -9.55 -2.93 -28.76
C GLU A 218 -8.14 -3.51 -29.02
N ASN A 219 -7.14 -3.03 -28.26
CA ASN A 219 -5.74 -3.44 -28.36
C ASN A 219 -5.33 -4.45 -27.29
N LEU A 220 -6.23 -4.85 -26.37
CA LEU A 220 -5.88 -5.80 -25.33
C LEU A 220 -5.84 -7.23 -25.87
N VAL A 221 -4.72 -7.91 -25.61
CA VAL A 221 -4.56 -9.35 -25.78
C VAL A 221 -4.48 -9.97 -24.39
N VAL A 222 -5.50 -10.72 -24.00
CA VAL A 222 -5.48 -11.49 -22.76
C VAL A 222 -4.48 -12.63 -22.95
N PHE A 223 -3.52 -12.73 -22.04
CA PHE A 223 -2.48 -13.76 -22.08
C PHE A 223 -2.48 -14.57 -20.79
N TYR A 224 -2.39 -15.88 -20.93
CA TYR A 224 -2.16 -16.80 -19.84
C TYR A 224 -1.26 -17.95 -20.32
N GLY A 225 -0.38 -18.42 -19.44
CA GLY A 225 0.49 -19.54 -19.74
C GLY A 225 0.67 -20.42 -18.52
N GLU A 226 0.78 -21.72 -18.77
CA GLU A 226 1.20 -22.72 -17.79
C GLU A 226 2.65 -23.09 -18.02
N ALA A 227 3.36 -23.35 -16.92
CA ALA A 227 4.78 -23.66 -16.95
C ALA A 227 5.07 -25.06 -16.42
N ASN A 228 6.06 -25.71 -17.01
CA ASN A 228 6.78 -26.80 -16.36
C ASN A 228 7.70 -26.17 -15.31
N ALA A 229 7.33 -26.31 -14.04
CA ALA A 229 8.06 -25.74 -12.91
C ALA A 229 8.35 -26.82 -11.87
N HIS A 230 9.62 -26.89 -11.46
CA HIS A 230 10.10 -27.88 -10.49
C HIS A 230 10.06 -27.33 -9.06
N PRO A 231 10.04 -28.21 -8.04
CA PRO A 231 10.17 -27.79 -6.65
C PRO A 231 11.45 -26.97 -6.40
N THR A 232 11.40 -26.08 -5.43
CA THR A 232 12.54 -25.27 -5.01
C THR A 232 13.76 -26.15 -4.69
N GLY A 233 14.88 -25.91 -5.35
CA GLY A 233 16.14 -26.65 -5.16
C GLY A 233 16.45 -27.70 -6.24
N ALA A 234 15.57 -27.92 -7.22
CA ALA A 234 15.81 -28.87 -8.31
C ALA A 234 16.83 -28.41 -9.37
N ASP A 235 17.23 -27.12 -9.37
CA ASP A 235 18.15 -26.49 -10.34
C ASP A 235 17.77 -26.71 -11.82
N ILE A 236 16.46 -26.84 -12.09
CA ILE A 236 15.90 -26.91 -13.44
C ILE A 236 15.09 -25.64 -13.68
N PRO A 237 15.40 -24.85 -14.73
CA PRO A 237 14.66 -23.63 -15.02
C PRO A 237 13.22 -23.93 -15.41
N ALA A 238 12.31 -23.02 -15.05
CA ALA A 238 10.94 -23.11 -15.50
C ALA A 238 10.83 -22.76 -16.99
N GLU A 239 9.89 -23.39 -17.69
CA GLU A 239 9.62 -23.17 -19.10
C GLU A 239 8.12 -23.19 -19.38
N LEU A 240 7.68 -22.51 -20.44
CA LEU A 240 6.28 -22.56 -20.87
C LEU A 240 5.98 -23.90 -21.53
N VAL A 241 4.86 -24.51 -21.15
CA VAL A 241 4.37 -25.77 -21.77
C VAL A 241 2.96 -25.66 -22.33
N HIS A 242 2.22 -24.62 -22.00
CA HIS A 242 0.94 -24.32 -22.63
C HIS A 242 0.70 -22.82 -22.61
N VAL A 243 0.53 -22.22 -23.79
CA VAL A 243 0.30 -20.79 -23.97
C VAL A 243 -1.07 -20.60 -24.63
N VAL A 244 -1.88 -19.72 -24.03
CA VAL A 244 -3.18 -19.32 -24.57
C VAL A 244 -3.30 -17.80 -24.55
N ALA A 245 -3.87 -17.24 -25.61
CA ALA A 245 -4.24 -15.85 -25.64
C ALA A 245 -5.51 -15.60 -26.44
N SER A 246 -6.22 -14.52 -26.10
CA SER A 246 -7.37 -14.06 -26.88
C SER A 246 -7.36 -12.55 -27.02
N ARG A 247 -7.89 -12.05 -28.14
CA ARG A 247 -8.25 -10.65 -28.31
C ARG A 247 -9.76 -10.53 -28.08
N PRO A 248 -10.22 -10.06 -26.91
CA PRO A 248 -11.64 -10.09 -26.58
C PRO A 248 -12.51 -9.22 -27.50
N ALA A 249 -11.93 -8.18 -28.11
CA ALA A 249 -12.63 -7.28 -29.02
C ALA A 249 -12.98 -7.93 -30.36
N SER A 250 -12.07 -8.73 -30.94
CA SER A 250 -12.27 -9.39 -32.24
C SER A 250 -12.70 -10.85 -32.13
N GLY A 251 -12.42 -11.50 -31.00
CA GLY A 251 -12.60 -12.94 -30.81
C GLY A 251 -11.45 -13.80 -31.36
N GLU A 252 -10.39 -13.19 -31.90
CA GLU A 252 -9.18 -13.92 -32.30
C GLU A 252 -8.55 -14.64 -31.10
N ARG A 253 -8.07 -15.86 -31.33
CA ARG A 253 -7.53 -16.75 -30.29
C ARG A 253 -6.21 -17.35 -30.75
N PHE A 254 -5.38 -17.63 -29.77
CA PHE A 254 -4.11 -18.30 -29.91
C PHE A 254 -4.03 -19.43 -28.89
N GLU A 255 -3.57 -20.59 -29.34
CA GLU A 255 -3.24 -21.72 -28.48
C GLU A 255 -1.97 -22.41 -29.01
N ALA A 256 -1.13 -22.84 -28.07
CA ALA A 256 0.03 -23.67 -28.33
C ALA A 256 0.34 -24.51 -27.09
N VAL A 257 0.33 -25.84 -27.24
CA VAL A 257 1.01 -26.75 -26.32
C VAL A 257 2.46 -26.84 -26.76
N ILE A 258 3.38 -26.55 -25.85
CA ILE A 258 4.82 -26.47 -26.12
C ILE A 258 5.48 -27.73 -25.56
N ALA A 259 6.25 -28.44 -26.39
CA ALA A 259 7.02 -29.58 -25.93
C ALA A 259 8.09 -29.13 -24.92
N PRO A 260 8.19 -29.77 -23.75
CA PRO A 260 9.16 -29.40 -22.73
C PRO A 260 10.59 -29.69 -23.24
N GLU A 261 11.47 -28.69 -23.15
CA GLU A 261 12.90 -28.81 -23.42
C GLU A 261 13.65 -29.32 -22.18
N GLN A 262 13.08 -29.08 -20.99
CA GLN A 262 13.58 -29.58 -19.71
C GLN A 262 12.91 -30.90 -19.32
N PRO A 263 13.50 -31.66 -18.36
CA PRO A 263 12.79 -32.78 -17.76
C PRO A 263 11.42 -32.33 -17.23
N LEU A 264 10.37 -33.10 -17.52
CA LEU A 264 9.03 -32.77 -17.07
C LEU A 264 8.91 -33.01 -15.55
N ALA A 265 8.49 -32.00 -14.79
CA ALA A 265 8.23 -32.18 -13.37
C ALA A 265 7.05 -33.13 -13.17
N ARG A 266 7.14 -34.03 -12.17
CA ARG A 266 6.10 -35.04 -11.89
C ARG A 266 4.70 -34.45 -11.68
N SER A 267 4.63 -33.22 -11.15
CA SER A 267 3.37 -32.51 -10.90
C SER A 267 2.82 -31.78 -12.12
N THR A 268 3.61 -31.56 -13.17
CA THR A 268 3.23 -30.73 -14.32
C THR A 268 1.97 -31.25 -15.03
N PRO A 269 1.85 -32.54 -15.42
CA PRO A 269 0.63 -33.04 -16.06
C PRO A 269 -0.64 -32.82 -15.22
N LEU A 270 -0.54 -32.97 -13.89
CA LEU A 270 -1.65 -32.77 -12.96
C LEU A 270 -2.01 -31.29 -12.79
N HIS A 271 -1.01 -30.40 -12.78
CA HIS A 271 -1.23 -28.96 -12.63
C HIS A 271 -1.73 -28.30 -13.91
N VAL A 272 -1.20 -28.69 -15.06
CA VAL A 272 -1.61 -28.15 -16.37
C VAL A 272 -2.89 -28.80 -16.86
N GLU A 273 -3.25 -29.96 -16.29
CA GLU A 273 -4.42 -30.77 -16.67
C GLU A 273 -4.35 -31.22 -18.14
N LEU A 274 -3.15 -31.61 -18.56
CA LEU A 274 -2.84 -32.21 -19.86
C LEU A 274 -1.99 -33.46 -19.61
N SER A 275 -2.19 -34.53 -20.40
CA SER A 275 -1.38 -35.75 -20.24
C SER A 275 0.08 -35.50 -20.64
N GLU A 276 0.98 -36.33 -20.11
CA GLU A 276 2.39 -36.28 -20.50
C GLU A 276 2.59 -36.48 -22.00
N ASP A 277 1.84 -37.39 -22.62
CA ASP A 277 1.89 -37.63 -24.06
C ASP A 277 1.50 -36.38 -24.86
N VAL A 278 0.47 -35.64 -24.42
CA VAL A 278 0.04 -34.39 -25.06
C VAL A 278 1.11 -33.31 -24.91
N LEU A 279 1.70 -33.17 -23.72
CA LEU A 279 2.77 -32.20 -23.49
C LEU A 279 4.00 -32.52 -24.33
N ARG A 280 4.42 -33.78 -24.42
CA ARG A 280 5.57 -34.21 -25.22
C ARG A 280 5.34 -34.09 -26.72
N ALA A 281 4.09 -34.22 -27.17
CA ALA A 281 3.70 -34.02 -28.55
C ALA A 281 3.48 -32.55 -28.94
N GLY A 282 3.71 -31.61 -28.02
CA GLY A 282 3.62 -30.17 -28.27
C GLY A 282 4.58 -29.69 -29.37
N GLU A 283 4.33 -28.50 -29.90
CA GLU A 283 5.21 -27.89 -30.90
C GLU A 283 6.52 -27.38 -30.25
N PRO A 284 7.62 -27.25 -31.02
CA PRO A 284 8.87 -26.70 -30.48
C PRO A 284 8.68 -25.29 -29.93
N ARG A 285 9.35 -24.98 -28.80
CA ARG A 285 9.22 -23.68 -28.13
C ARG A 285 9.48 -22.49 -29.06
N SER A 286 10.53 -22.57 -29.88
CA SER A 286 10.88 -21.51 -30.83
C SER A 286 9.77 -21.25 -31.86
N GLU A 287 9.12 -22.30 -32.36
CA GLU A 287 8.04 -22.19 -33.33
C GLU A 287 6.77 -21.62 -32.70
N ALA A 288 6.40 -22.07 -31.50
CA ALA A 288 5.27 -21.55 -30.74
C ALA A 288 5.40 -20.06 -30.46
N LEU A 289 6.57 -19.64 -29.99
CA LEU A 289 6.83 -18.23 -29.65
C LEU A 289 6.91 -17.35 -30.90
N ALA A 290 7.45 -17.84 -32.01
CA ALA A 290 7.41 -17.13 -33.29
C ALA A 290 5.98 -17.00 -33.85
N ARG A 291 5.14 -18.03 -33.67
CA ARG A 291 3.70 -17.97 -33.97
C ARG A 291 2.99 -16.94 -33.08
N PHE A 292 3.31 -16.91 -31.79
CA PHE A 292 2.76 -15.94 -30.85
C PHE A 292 3.15 -14.50 -31.21
N GLU A 293 4.42 -14.25 -31.54
CA GLU A 293 4.90 -12.94 -32.00
C GLU A 293 4.14 -12.48 -33.24
N ARG A 294 3.87 -13.37 -34.20
CA ARG A 294 3.07 -13.04 -35.41
C ARG A 294 1.58 -12.82 -35.13
N PHE A 295 1.04 -13.43 -34.08
CA PHE A 295 -0.34 -13.19 -33.63
C PHE A 295 -0.51 -11.78 -33.07
N LEU A 296 0.54 -11.23 -32.47
CA LEU A 296 0.56 -9.90 -31.91
C LEU A 296 0.66 -8.82 -33.00
N ARG A 297 -0.12 -7.74 -32.84
CA ARG A 297 -0.12 -6.55 -33.69
C ARG A 297 0.68 -5.44 -33.03
N PRO A 298 1.31 -4.49 -33.76
CA PRO A 298 2.15 -3.44 -33.16
C PRO A 298 1.51 -2.53 -32.11
N SER A 299 0.18 -2.41 -32.08
CA SER A 299 -0.56 -1.65 -31.06
C SER A 299 -0.96 -2.44 -29.82
N ASP A 300 -0.81 -3.78 -29.84
CA ASP A 300 -1.33 -4.60 -28.74
C ASP A 300 -0.60 -4.38 -27.42
N GLU A 301 -1.39 -4.47 -26.35
CA GLU A 301 -0.93 -4.55 -24.98
C GLU A 301 -1.40 -5.88 -24.36
N LEU A 302 -0.59 -6.48 -23.50
CA LEU A 302 -0.93 -7.75 -22.87
C LEU A 302 -1.77 -7.52 -21.61
N ALA A 303 -2.83 -8.28 -21.41
CA ALA A 303 -3.64 -8.26 -20.19
C ALA A 303 -3.41 -9.56 -19.42
N VAL A 304 -2.80 -9.47 -18.21
CA VAL A 304 -2.33 -10.63 -17.45
C VAL A 304 -2.83 -10.63 -16.01
N TRP A 305 -2.96 -11.82 -15.43
CA TRP A 305 -3.33 -11.99 -14.01
C TRP A 305 -2.11 -11.92 -13.06
N THR A 306 -0.99 -12.50 -13.48
CA THR A 306 0.31 -12.52 -12.78
C THR A 306 1.44 -12.37 -13.81
N SER A 307 2.65 -12.01 -13.37
CA SER A 307 3.78 -11.79 -14.29
C SER A 307 4.55 -13.06 -14.64
N PHE A 308 4.45 -14.14 -13.85
CA PHE A 308 5.34 -15.30 -14.00
C PHE A 308 5.40 -15.88 -15.42
N ALA A 309 4.24 -16.19 -16.03
CA ALA A 309 4.20 -16.69 -17.40
C ALA A 309 4.60 -15.62 -18.44
N LEU A 310 4.40 -14.34 -18.12
CA LEU A 310 4.78 -13.22 -18.98
C LEU A 310 6.30 -13.04 -18.99
N ASP A 311 6.95 -13.22 -17.84
CA ASP A 311 8.41 -13.18 -17.71
C ASP A 311 9.03 -14.30 -18.56
N LEU A 312 8.52 -15.53 -18.47
CA LEU A 312 8.95 -16.67 -19.30
C LEU A 312 8.72 -16.45 -20.80
N LEU A 313 7.63 -15.79 -21.17
CA LEU A 313 7.31 -15.44 -22.56
C LEU A 313 8.37 -14.50 -23.14
N TRP A 314 8.75 -13.46 -22.40
CA TRP A 314 9.79 -12.51 -22.81
C TRP A 314 11.19 -13.11 -22.77
N GLU A 315 11.50 -13.96 -21.81
CA GLU A 315 12.75 -14.73 -21.78
C GLU A 315 12.86 -15.67 -22.99
N GLY A 316 11.73 -16.15 -23.49
CA GLY A 316 11.63 -16.95 -24.72
C GLY A 316 11.80 -16.16 -26.02
N GLY A 317 12.02 -14.84 -25.97
CA GLY A 317 12.34 -14.02 -27.13
C GLY A 317 11.15 -13.30 -27.79
N VAL A 318 9.95 -13.39 -27.23
CA VAL A 318 8.80 -12.56 -27.65
C VAL A 318 9.09 -11.10 -27.27
N SER A 319 8.80 -10.17 -28.17
CA SER A 319 9.08 -8.75 -27.98
C SER A 319 8.40 -8.20 -26.72
N ARG A 320 9.11 -7.39 -25.93
CA ARG A 320 8.53 -6.74 -24.73
C ARG A 320 7.55 -5.64 -25.11
N ARG A 321 6.40 -5.63 -24.43
CA ARG A 321 5.28 -4.71 -24.71
C ARG A 321 4.61 -4.29 -23.40
N PRO A 322 3.84 -3.19 -23.38
CA PRO A 322 3.07 -2.82 -22.20
C PRO A 322 2.15 -3.98 -21.78
N ALA A 323 2.10 -4.21 -20.46
CA ALA A 323 1.25 -5.23 -19.87
C ALA A 323 0.38 -4.63 -18.76
N ARG A 324 -0.93 -4.87 -18.83
CA ARG A 324 -1.94 -4.45 -17.86
C ARG A 324 -2.18 -5.55 -16.84
N ASN A 325 -2.10 -5.19 -15.57
CA ASN A 325 -2.35 -6.10 -14.46
C ASN A 325 -3.85 -6.17 -14.13
N VAL A 326 -4.53 -7.18 -14.68
CA VAL A 326 -5.98 -7.38 -14.51
C VAL A 326 -6.33 -7.71 -13.06
N ARG A 327 -5.43 -8.39 -12.33
CA ARG A 327 -5.63 -8.71 -10.90
C ARG A 327 -5.68 -7.46 -10.03
N LEU A 328 -4.84 -6.47 -10.32
CA LEU A 328 -4.86 -5.18 -9.62
C LEU A 328 -6.16 -4.42 -9.91
N ALA A 329 -6.57 -4.33 -11.18
CA ALA A 329 -7.85 -3.73 -11.56
C ALA A 329 -9.04 -4.45 -10.89
N THR A 330 -8.98 -5.78 -10.79
CA THR A 330 -9.97 -6.58 -10.07
C THR A 330 -10.02 -6.22 -8.58
N ALA A 331 -8.86 -6.13 -7.91
CA ALA A 331 -8.80 -5.74 -6.51
C ALA A 331 -9.40 -4.34 -6.27
N ARG A 332 -9.23 -3.41 -7.22
CA ARG A 332 -9.87 -2.09 -7.20
C ARG A 332 -11.38 -2.19 -7.36
N ALA A 333 -11.85 -2.99 -8.31
CA ALA A 333 -13.28 -3.19 -8.56
C ALA A 333 -14.01 -3.86 -7.39
N LEU A 334 -13.32 -4.72 -6.63
CA LEU A 334 -13.84 -5.42 -5.46
C LEU A 334 -13.63 -4.65 -4.14
N GLU A 335 -12.89 -3.54 -4.15
CA GLU A 335 -12.44 -2.84 -2.93
C GLU A 335 -11.75 -3.79 -1.92
N GLY A 336 -11.04 -4.82 -2.41
CA GLY A 336 -10.59 -5.95 -1.60
C GLY A 336 -9.61 -6.86 -2.33
N LYS A 337 -9.41 -8.08 -1.81
CA LYS A 337 -8.52 -9.07 -2.44
C LYS A 337 -9.18 -9.65 -3.69
N ALA A 338 -8.42 -9.77 -4.78
CA ALA A 338 -8.88 -10.39 -6.03
C ALA A 338 -8.94 -11.93 -5.98
N GLY A 339 -8.05 -12.57 -5.21
CA GLY A 339 -8.00 -14.04 -5.12
C GLY A 339 -7.48 -14.70 -6.41
N SER A 340 -7.98 -15.90 -6.73
CA SER A 340 -7.79 -16.54 -8.03
C SER A 340 -8.71 -15.91 -9.09
N VAL A 341 -8.40 -16.11 -10.37
CA VAL A 341 -9.18 -15.52 -11.46
C VAL A 341 -10.61 -16.07 -11.53
N GLU A 342 -10.82 -17.33 -11.21
CA GLU A 342 -12.14 -17.99 -11.16
C GLU A 342 -12.95 -17.52 -9.97
N HIS A 343 -12.29 -17.32 -8.82
CA HIS A 343 -12.95 -16.73 -7.66
C HIS A 343 -13.39 -15.29 -7.97
N ALA A 344 -12.53 -14.51 -8.62
CA ALA A 344 -12.88 -13.18 -9.09
C ALA A 344 -14.02 -13.19 -10.11
N MET A 345 -14.02 -14.13 -11.07
CA MET A 345 -15.10 -14.31 -12.04
C MET A 345 -16.43 -14.58 -11.33
N ALA A 346 -16.44 -15.48 -10.34
CA ALA A 346 -17.62 -15.79 -9.56
C ALA A 346 -18.14 -14.57 -8.77
N LEU A 347 -17.25 -13.85 -8.08
CA LEU A 347 -17.62 -12.64 -7.33
C LEU A 347 -18.16 -11.53 -8.23
N LEU A 348 -17.54 -11.32 -9.39
CA LEU A 348 -17.93 -10.27 -10.33
C LEU A 348 -19.16 -10.63 -11.16
N SER A 349 -19.63 -11.89 -11.10
CA SER A 349 -20.70 -12.42 -11.94
C SER A 349 -20.43 -12.15 -13.43
N GLY A 350 -19.21 -12.45 -13.86
CA GLY A 350 -18.77 -12.16 -15.23
C GLY A 350 -19.56 -12.92 -16.29
N PRO A 351 -19.60 -12.40 -17.54
CA PRO A 351 -20.31 -13.04 -18.64
C PRO A 351 -19.72 -14.41 -18.94
N GLU A 352 -20.56 -15.30 -19.48
CA GLU A 352 -20.09 -16.59 -19.91
C GLU A 352 -19.20 -16.45 -21.15
N VAL A 353 -17.96 -16.94 -21.05
CA VAL A 353 -17.04 -17.09 -22.17
C VAL A 353 -16.97 -18.59 -22.49
N PRO A 354 -17.11 -19.02 -23.77
CA PRO A 354 -16.99 -20.43 -24.12
C PRO A 354 -15.59 -20.97 -23.79
N LEU A 355 -15.50 -22.24 -23.37
CA LEU A 355 -14.21 -22.93 -23.28
C LEU A 355 -13.73 -23.25 -24.70
N TRP A 356 -12.48 -22.90 -25.02
CA TRP A 356 -11.93 -23.03 -26.38
C TRP A 356 -10.51 -23.58 -26.44
N ALA A 357 -9.82 -23.68 -25.30
CA ALA A 357 -8.53 -24.33 -25.17
C ALA A 357 -8.64 -25.44 -24.11
N PRO A 358 -7.82 -26.50 -24.20
CA PRO A 358 -7.85 -27.60 -23.25
C PRO A 358 -7.19 -27.25 -21.91
N GLY A 359 -7.27 -28.17 -20.96
CA GLY A 359 -6.56 -28.11 -19.69
C GLY A 359 -6.85 -26.87 -18.83
N ARG A 360 -5.98 -26.64 -17.85
CA ARG A 360 -6.13 -25.54 -16.88
C ARG A 360 -5.99 -24.17 -17.55
N ALA A 361 -5.11 -24.04 -18.53
CA ALA A 361 -4.91 -22.78 -19.25
C ALA A 361 -6.21 -22.31 -19.91
N GLY A 362 -6.97 -23.22 -20.52
CA GLY A 362 -8.29 -22.93 -21.10
C GLY A 362 -9.33 -22.44 -20.08
N VAL A 363 -9.36 -23.04 -18.89
CA VAL A 363 -10.23 -22.60 -17.78
C VAL A 363 -9.84 -21.20 -17.29
N ARG A 364 -8.53 -20.93 -17.16
CA ARG A 364 -8.00 -19.67 -16.63
C ARG A 364 -8.17 -18.52 -17.60
N ILE A 365 -7.90 -18.72 -18.90
CA ILE A 365 -8.07 -17.69 -19.92
C ILE A 365 -9.54 -17.32 -20.09
N ARG A 366 -10.44 -18.30 -20.03
CA ARG A 366 -11.90 -18.09 -19.99
C ARG A 366 -12.31 -17.18 -18.83
N ALA A 367 -11.86 -17.51 -17.62
CA ALA A 367 -12.17 -16.72 -16.44
C ALA A 367 -11.56 -15.32 -16.51
N LEU A 368 -10.34 -15.20 -17.03
CA LEU A 368 -9.64 -13.93 -17.18
C LEU A 368 -10.34 -13.00 -18.18
N GLU A 369 -10.78 -13.54 -19.32
CA GLU A 369 -11.56 -12.79 -20.31
C GLU A 369 -12.90 -12.34 -19.75
N SER A 370 -13.61 -13.22 -19.02
CA SER A 370 -14.87 -12.90 -18.34
C SER A 370 -14.69 -11.74 -17.34
N VAL A 371 -13.68 -11.82 -16.48
CA VAL A 371 -13.33 -10.76 -15.52
C VAL A 371 -12.99 -9.46 -16.26
N LEU A 372 -12.15 -9.52 -17.30
CA LEU A 372 -11.74 -8.35 -18.06
C LEU A 372 -12.94 -7.60 -18.65
N ARG A 373 -13.91 -8.30 -19.24
CA ARG A 373 -15.13 -7.68 -19.80
C ARG A 373 -15.90 -6.90 -18.73
N VAL A 374 -16.07 -7.47 -17.53
CA VAL A 374 -16.71 -6.74 -16.41
C VAL A 374 -15.92 -5.50 -16.00
N LEU A 375 -14.58 -5.58 -15.99
CA LEU A 375 -13.74 -4.43 -15.61
C LEU A 375 -13.78 -3.32 -16.65
N VAL A 376 -13.86 -3.68 -17.93
CA VAL A 376 -14.04 -2.73 -19.05
C VAL A 376 -15.39 -2.04 -18.94
N ASP A 377 -16.48 -2.78 -18.68
CA ASP A 377 -17.80 -2.20 -18.44
C ASP A 377 -17.79 -1.22 -17.25
N ARG A 378 -17.15 -1.64 -16.14
CA ARG A 378 -16.96 -0.77 -14.97
C ARG A 378 -16.06 0.43 -15.28
N GLY A 379 -15.09 0.30 -16.17
CA GLY A 379 -14.22 1.37 -16.65
C GLY A 379 -14.92 2.40 -17.54
N ASN A 380 -15.98 1.98 -18.23
CA ASN A 380 -16.85 2.83 -19.04
C ASN A 380 -18.01 3.45 -18.24
N ALA A 381 -18.22 3.02 -16.98
CA ALA A 381 -19.32 3.49 -16.15
C ALA A 381 -19.25 5.01 -15.92
N ARG A 382 -20.41 5.67 -15.98
CA ARG A 382 -20.56 7.10 -15.69
C ARG A 382 -21.01 7.38 -14.26
N GLU A 383 -21.41 6.33 -13.55
CA GLU A 383 -21.89 6.36 -12.16
C GLU A 383 -21.33 5.17 -11.36
N PRO A 384 -21.19 5.30 -10.03
CA PRO A 384 -20.71 4.21 -9.19
C PRO A 384 -21.56 2.95 -9.32
N MET A 385 -20.95 1.83 -9.71
CA MET A 385 -21.66 0.54 -9.77
C MET A 385 -21.85 -0.06 -8.37
N LYS A 386 -22.90 -0.87 -8.20
CA LYS A 386 -23.22 -1.54 -6.92
C LYS A 386 -22.01 -2.32 -6.40
N ARG A 387 -21.76 -2.21 -5.09
CA ARG A 387 -20.69 -2.94 -4.42
C ARG A 387 -20.93 -4.45 -4.54
N VAL A 388 -19.87 -5.16 -4.90
CA VAL A 388 -19.80 -6.62 -4.77
C VAL A 388 -19.43 -6.89 -3.32
N LYS A 389 -20.41 -7.31 -2.49
CA LYS A 389 -20.12 -7.73 -1.12
C LYS A 389 -19.31 -9.02 -1.18
N GLN A 390 -18.09 -9.02 -0.65
CA GLN A 390 -17.41 -10.29 -0.40
C GLN A 390 -18.20 -11.03 0.69
N PRO A 391 -18.52 -12.32 0.52
CA PRO A 391 -19.08 -13.11 1.61
C PRO A 391 -18.11 -13.05 2.79
N GLU A 392 -18.62 -12.80 3.99
CA GLU A 392 -17.80 -12.80 5.20
C GLU A 392 -17.09 -14.16 5.30
N VAL A 393 -15.76 -14.12 5.35
CA VAL A 393 -14.96 -15.31 5.62
C VAL A 393 -15.28 -15.71 7.05
N VAL A 394 -16.15 -16.71 7.21
CA VAL A 394 -16.35 -17.39 8.48
C VAL A 394 -14.99 -18.01 8.84
N GLN A 395 -14.30 -17.40 9.79
CA GLN A 395 -13.10 -17.98 10.39
C GLN A 395 -13.57 -19.19 11.21
N GLY A 396 -13.38 -20.38 10.65
CA GLY A 396 -13.49 -21.66 11.33
C GLY A 396 -12.15 -22.09 11.92
#